data_AF-A0A7W5LIU7-F1
#
_entry.id   AF-A0A7W5LIU7-F1
#
_cell.length_a   1.000
_cell.length_b   1.000
_cell.length_c   1.000
_cell.angle_alpha   90.00
_cell.angle_beta   90.00
_cell.angle_gamma   90.00
#
_symmetry.space_group_name_H-M   'P 1'
#
loop_
_entity.id
_entity.type
_entity.pdbx_description
1 polymer ?
#
loop_
_entity_poly.entity_id
_entity_poly.type
_entity_poly.pdbx_seq_one_letter_code
_entity_poly.pdbx_strand_id
1 'polypeptide(L)'
;MLRRLLQFFKRLLLVSGLAVIGVGSGTAFLVAGLNMWGVLSIHDRSALGKQETREDIYNLPCDDAKLDTSQENFELNRRRSALIELTHPIDVNLGPWKLIVPWGYWEGRPLVRTLNCPHSVDALWLQYWIPTLDAPEADISYNAKTDSPAEERRPNPKADESVVRAMLKPYGEGFYDKRPMAGWLIGSRHLAAGAAGIIQDDGLWRTTVPVGDLKTIYWFRSSEIEDLVIQCDPSSTRCMGDVDFKDLNLEATLIFNKVAVSQHAIIVDGLRTLLSRWQLEKHVSN
;
A
#
# COMPACT_ATOMS: atom_id res chain seq x y z
N MET A 1 26.52 -32.86 44.85
CA MET A 1 26.72 -34.03 43.97
C MET A 1 26.31 -33.62 42.56
N LEU A 2 27.30 -33.41 41.69
CA LEU A 2 27.54 -34.27 40.52
C LEU A 2 26.48 -34.02 39.43
N ARG A 3 26.81 -33.25 38.39
CA ARG A 3 27.49 -33.73 37.17
C ARG A 3 26.71 -34.86 36.49
N ARG A 4 26.70 -34.76 35.15
CA ARG A 4 26.29 -35.72 34.10
C ARG A 4 24.91 -35.38 33.53
N LEU A 5 24.68 -35.28 32.23
CA LEU A 5 25.49 -35.40 31.00
C LEU A 5 24.54 -34.85 29.88
N LEU A 6 24.97 -33.96 28.97
CA LEU A 6 25.23 -34.26 27.54
C LEU A 6 24.00 -34.90 26.82
N GLN A 7 23.37 -34.30 25.80
CA GLN A 7 23.85 -34.19 24.40
C GLN A 7 22.72 -33.60 23.51
N PHE A 8 23.09 -33.21 22.27
CA PHE A 8 22.27 -32.74 21.12
C PHE A 8 22.01 -31.22 21.11
N PHE A 9 22.43 -30.40 20.14
CA PHE A 9 22.88 -30.62 18.76
C PHE A 9 24.04 -29.66 18.40
N LYS A 10 25.02 -30.18 17.67
CA LYS A 10 26.24 -29.50 17.22
C LYS A 10 25.98 -28.55 16.06
N ARG A 11 26.74 -27.44 16.10
CA ARG A 11 27.01 -26.46 15.03
C ARG A 11 27.71 -27.10 13.82
N LEU A 12 27.27 -26.67 12.64
CA LEU A 12 27.87 -26.80 11.30
C LEU A 12 28.22 -25.34 10.89
N LEU A 13 29.29 -24.94 10.21
CA LEU A 13 30.43 -25.54 9.52
C LEU A 13 31.41 -24.36 9.30
N LEU A 14 32.70 -24.54 9.55
CA LEU A 14 33.75 -23.57 9.17
C LEU A 14 34.99 -24.39 8.83
N VAL A 15 35.29 -24.54 7.54
CA VAL A 15 36.58 -25.06 7.07
C VAL A 15 36.96 -24.28 5.83
N SER A 16 37.99 -23.46 6.00
CA SER A 16 38.80 -22.86 4.94
C SER A 16 39.98 -23.80 4.69
N GLY A 17 40.25 -24.17 3.44
CA GLY A 17 41.41 -24.98 3.06
C GLY A 17 41.90 -24.62 1.67
N LEU A 18 43.08 -24.01 1.61
CA LEU A 18 43.86 -23.74 0.40
C LEU A 18 44.31 -25.03 -0.31
N ALA A 19 44.41 -24.97 -1.63
CA ALA A 19 45.43 -25.71 -2.38
C ALA A 19 45.83 -24.95 -3.67
N VAL A 20 47.12 -24.65 -3.76
CA VAL A 20 47.87 -24.18 -4.94
C VAL A 20 48.70 -25.38 -5.43
N ILE A 21 48.86 -25.52 -6.76
CA ILE A 21 49.89 -26.20 -7.59
C ILE A 21 49.19 -26.43 -8.96
N GLY A 22 49.73 -26.22 -10.17
CA GLY A 22 51.05 -25.83 -10.66
C GLY A 22 51.06 -25.81 -12.21
N VAL A 23 52.03 -25.05 -12.72
CA VAL A 23 52.61 -24.87 -14.07
C VAL A 23 52.44 -25.99 -15.12
N GLY A 24 52.27 -25.62 -16.41
CA GLY A 24 52.70 -26.49 -17.54
C GLY A 24 52.21 -26.18 -18.97
N SER A 25 52.93 -25.32 -19.69
CA SER A 25 53.33 -25.37 -21.12
C SER A 25 52.45 -26.04 -22.22
N GLY A 26 51.99 -25.22 -23.16
CA GLY A 26 52.37 -25.28 -24.60
C GLY A 26 51.75 -26.36 -25.51
N THR A 27 50.94 -25.94 -26.49
CA THR A 27 51.16 -26.18 -27.95
C THR A 27 50.07 -25.50 -28.78
N ALA A 28 50.49 -24.91 -29.90
CA ALA A 28 49.67 -24.24 -30.89
C ALA A 28 49.03 -25.25 -31.87
N PHE A 29 47.83 -24.95 -32.35
CA PHE A 29 47.34 -25.42 -33.64
C PHE A 29 46.64 -24.29 -34.41
N LEU A 30 46.96 -24.26 -35.71
CA LEU A 30 46.63 -23.27 -36.71
C LEU A 30 45.19 -23.40 -37.26
N VAL A 31 44.58 -22.23 -37.49
CA VAL A 31 43.90 -21.76 -38.72
C VAL A 31 42.89 -22.67 -39.44
N ALA A 32 41.64 -22.23 -39.42
CA ALA A 32 40.74 -22.06 -40.58
C ALA A 32 39.56 -21.18 -40.08
N GLY A 33 39.18 -20.04 -40.65
CA GLY A 33 39.05 -19.74 -42.07
C GLY A 33 37.57 -19.80 -42.47
N LEU A 34 36.73 -18.91 -41.94
CA LEU A 34 35.39 -18.65 -42.51
C LEU A 34 35.05 -17.15 -42.42
N ASN A 35 35.16 -16.50 -43.56
CA ASN A 35 34.49 -15.25 -43.88
C ASN A 35 32.98 -15.47 -43.74
N MET A 36 32.35 -14.74 -42.82
CA MET A 36 30.93 -14.45 -42.96
C MET A 36 30.76 -12.97 -42.66
N TRP A 37 30.65 -12.20 -43.75
CA TRP A 37 29.97 -10.91 -43.76
C TRP A 37 28.53 -11.14 -43.31
N GLY A 38 28.35 -11.25 -41.99
CA GLY A 38 27.06 -11.07 -41.35
C GLY A 38 26.80 -9.59 -41.35
N VAL A 39 25.96 -9.15 -42.28
CA VAL A 39 25.25 -7.88 -42.22
C VAL A 39 24.74 -7.74 -40.80
N LEU A 40 25.41 -6.90 -40.01
CA LEU A 40 24.80 -6.31 -38.83
C LEU A 40 23.64 -5.49 -39.38
N SER A 41 22.46 -6.12 -39.45
CA SER A 41 21.21 -5.40 -39.37
C SER A 41 21.26 -4.73 -38.01
N ILE A 42 21.83 -3.53 -38.00
CA ILE A 42 21.47 -2.50 -37.05
C ILE A 42 19.96 -2.39 -37.26
N HIS A 43 19.20 -3.10 -36.43
CA HIS A 43 17.82 -2.76 -36.20
C HIS A 43 17.87 -1.31 -35.76
N ASP A 44 17.50 -0.45 -36.71
CA ASP A 44 17.29 0.96 -36.57
C ASP A 44 16.19 1.15 -35.51
N ARG A 45 16.58 1.08 -34.23
CA ARG A 45 15.73 1.42 -33.08
C ARG A 45 15.65 2.94 -32.92
N SER A 46 15.44 3.64 -34.02
CA SER A 46 15.35 5.10 -34.06
C SER A 46 14.17 5.55 -34.91
N ALA A 47 13.04 4.85 -34.82
CA ALA A 47 11.79 5.60 -34.78
C ALA A 47 11.71 6.22 -33.38
N LEU A 48 12.35 7.38 -33.21
CA LEU A 48 12.03 8.34 -32.16
C LEU A 48 10.56 8.73 -32.38
N GLY A 49 9.65 7.87 -31.92
CA GLY A 49 8.24 8.20 -31.82
C GLY A 49 8.13 9.53 -31.09
N LYS A 50 7.27 10.41 -31.59
CA LYS A 50 6.96 11.69 -30.95
C LYS A 50 6.81 11.45 -29.44
N GLN A 51 7.60 12.15 -28.65
CA GLN A 51 7.51 12.06 -27.20
C GLN A 51 6.09 12.47 -26.80
N GLU A 52 5.37 11.56 -26.14
CA GLU A 52 4.01 11.82 -25.69
C GLU A 52 3.99 12.95 -24.67
N THR A 53 3.03 13.86 -24.82
CA THR A 53 2.76 14.94 -23.89
C THR A 53 1.69 14.54 -22.89
N ARG A 54 1.52 15.33 -21.82
CA ARG A 54 0.43 15.14 -20.85
C ARG A 54 -0.94 15.19 -21.54
N GLU A 55 -1.11 16.11 -22.48
CA GLU A 55 -2.33 16.29 -23.25
C GLU A 55 -2.60 15.08 -24.14
N ASP A 56 -1.56 14.45 -24.71
CA ASP A 56 -1.73 13.20 -25.46
C ASP A 56 -2.27 12.09 -24.54
N ILE A 57 -1.81 12.02 -23.28
CA ILE A 57 -2.27 11.04 -22.28
C ILE A 57 -3.72 11.27 -21.86
N TYR A 58 -4.10 12.52 -21.58
CA TYR A 58 -5.45 12.86 -21.15
C TYR A 58 -6.50 12.65 -22.25
N ASN A 59 -6.08 12.67 -23.52
CA ASN A 59 -6.97 12.41 -24.66
C ASN A 59 -6.96 10.95 -25.13
N LEU A 60 -6.29 10.03 -24.42
CA LEU A 60 -6.34 8.62 -24.77
C LEU A 60 -7.78 8.09 -24.70
N PRO A 61 -8.24 7.30 -25.67
CA PRO A 61 -9.54 6.65 -25.57
C PRO A 61 -9.53 5.69 -24.37
N CYS A 62 -10.71 5.53 -23.74
CA CYS A 62 -10.89 4.46 -22.77
C CYS A 62 -10.66 3.10 -23.46
N ASP A 63 -9.71 2.32 -22.94
CA ASP A 63 -9.43 0.94 -23.33
C ASP A 63 -9.35 0.06 -22.09
N ASP A 64 -10.44 -0.69 -21.86
CA ASP A 64 -10.60 -1.67 -20.79
C ASP A 64 -10.35 -3.12 -21.26
N ALA A 65 -9.78 -3.31 -22.46
CA ALA A 65 -9.45 -4.63 -22.97
C ALA A 65 -8.48 -5.35 -22.03
N LYS A 66 -8.42 -6.69 -22.14
CA LYS A 66 -7.64 -7.55 -21.22
C LYS A 66 -6.23 -7.01 -20.97
N LEU A 67 -5.78 -7.16 -19.73
CA LEU A 67 -4.42 -6.83 -19.29
C LEU A 67 -3.40 -7.54 -20.17
N ASP A 68 -2.64 -6.75 -20.94
CA ASP A 68 -1.37 -7.20 -21.49
C ASP A 68 -0.31 -7.10 -20.39
N THR A 69 0.21 -8.24 -19.96
CA THR A 69 1.24 -8.34 -18.93
C THR A 69 2.65 -8.31 -19.50
N SER A 70 2.82 -7.89 -20.76
CA SER A 70 4.12 -7.72 -21.38
C SER A 70 4.96 -6.65 -20.66
N GLN A 71 6.28 -6.86 -20.61
CA GLN A 71 7.20 -5.88 -20.04
C GLN A 71 7.12 -4.53 -20.78
N GLU A 72 6.90 -4.57 -22.09
CA GLU A 72 6.76 -3.36 -22.92
C GLU A 72 5.54 -2.53 -22.49
N ASN A 73 4.40 -3.18 -22.23
CA ASN A 73 3.22 -2.51 -21.73
C ASN A 73 3.43 -1.94 -20.31
N PHE A 74 4.14 -2.67 -19.43
CA PHE A 74 4.49 -2.16 -18.10
C PHE A 74 5.36 -0.90 -18.18
N GLU A 75 6.41 -0.91 -19.00
CA GLU A 75 7.31 0.22 -19.21
C GLU A 75 6.59 1.42 -19.87
N LEU A 76 5.71 1.15 -20.83
CA LEU A 76 4.88 2.18 -21.44
C LEU A 76 3.95 2.82 -20.41
N ASN A 77 3.23 2.01 -19.63
CA ASN A 77 2.36 2.49 -18.56
C ASN A 77 3.14 3.35 -17.56
N ARG A 78 4.30 2.86 -17.08
CA ARG A 78 5.15 3.60 -16.14
C ARG A 78 5.54 4.98 -16.68
N ARG A 79 5.99 5.06 -17.94
CA ARG A 79 6.37 6.34 -18.57
C ARG A 79 5.18 7.29 -18.70
N ARG A 80 4.02 6.80 -19.14
CA ARG A 80 2.83 7.61 -19.29
C ARG A 80 2.25 8.06 -17.95
N SER A 81 2.26 7.21 -16.93
CA SER A 81 1.80 7.53 -15.57
C SER A 81 2.59 8.68 -14.95
N ALA A 82 3.88 8.82 -15.30
CA ALA A 82 4.72 9.92 -14.84
C ALA A 82 4.34 11.29 -15.45
N LEU A 83 3.54 11.31 -16.52
CA LEU A 83 3.03 12.53 -17.13
C LEU A 83 1.71 13.01 -16.51
N ILE A 84 1.05 12.17 -15.71
CA ILE A 84 -0.24 12.46 -15.09
C ILE A 84 0.00 13.24 -13.79
N GLU A 85 -0.59 14.43 -13.70
CA GLU A 85 -0.61 15.21 -12.47
C GLU A 85 -1.32 14.47 -11.34
N LEU A 86 -0.78 14.53 -10.12
CA LEU A 86 -1.37 13.86 -8.94
C LEU A 86 -2.78 14.35 -8.63
N THR A 87 -3.11 15.57 -9.02
CA THR A 87 -4.43 16.20 -8.85
C THR A 87 -5.42 15.85 -9.95
N HIS A 88 -5.01 15.08 -10.98
CA HIS A 88 -5.89 14.71 -12.07
C HIS A 88 -7.10 13.91 -11.54
N PRO A 89 -8.34 14.36 -11.81
CA PRO A 89 -9.54 13.72 -11.27
C PRO A 89 -9.81 12.38 -11.95
N ILE A 90 -10.23 11.37 -11.17
CA ILE A 90 -10.69 10.08 -11.67
C ILE A 90 -12.07 9.79 -11.11
N ASP A 91 -13.01 9.45 -11.98
CA ASP A 91 -14.36 9.05 -11.59
C ASP A 91 -14.36 7.60 -11.07
N VAL A 92 -14.82 7.43 -9.83
CA VAL A 92 -14.88 6.14 -9.13
C VAL A 92 -16.28 5.90 -8.58
N ASN A 93 -16.87 4.79 -8.98
CA ASN A 93 -18.08 4.23 -8.37
C ASN A 93 -17.64 3.19 -7.32
N LEU A 94 -17.85 3.50 -6.04
CA LEU A 94 -17.58 2.62 -4.90
C LEU A 94 -18.93 2.22 -4.27
N GLY A 95 -19.54 1.15 -4.77
CA GLY A 95 -20.91 0.78 -4.43
C GLY A 95 -21.90 1.93 -4.72
N PRO A 96 -22.59 2.49 -3.70
CA PRO A 96 -23.52 3.61 -3.92
C PRO A 96 -22.80 4.96 -4.01
N TRP A 97 -21.50 5.01 -3.71
CA TRP A 97 -20.71 6.23 -3.68
C TRP A 97 -20.17 6.56 -5.06
N LYS A 98 -20.35 7.82 -5.49
CA LYS A 98 -19.69 8.40 -6.67
C LYS A 98 -18.64 9.40 -6.21
N LEU A 99 -17.38 9.13 -6.50
CA LEU A 99 -16.24 9.90 -6.02
C LEU A 99 -15.42 10.41 -7.20
N ILE A 100 -14.89 11.63 -7.09
CA ILE A 100 -13.80 12.13 -7.93
C ILE A 100 -12.51 12.03 -7.13
N VAL A 101 -11.78 10.93 -7.31
CA VAL A 101 -10.54 10.66 -6.58
C VAL A 101 -9.36 11.18 -7.38
N PRO A 102 -8.51 12.08 -6.84
CA PRO A 102 -7.32 12.50 -7.57
C PRO A 102 -6.32 11.36 -7.71
N TRP A 103 -5.71 11.25 -8.89
CA TRP A 103 -4.82 10.17 -9.31
C TRP A 103 -3.73 9.81 -8.30
N GLY A 104 -3.16 10.81 -7.63
CA GLY A 104 -2.11 10.59 -6.65
C GLY A 104 -2.54 9.81 -5.41
N TYR A 105 -3.82 9.87 -5.03
CA TYR A 105 -4.34 9.19 -3.84
C TYR A 105 -4.68 7.73 -4.08
N TRP A 106 -4.93 7.31 -5.32
CA TRP A 106 -5.33 5.93 -5.60
C TRP A 106 -4.12 4.99 -5.51
N GLU A 107 -4.13 4.11 -4.51
CA GLU A 107 -3.13 3.07 -4.37
C GLU A 107 -3.12 2.10 -5.56
N GLY A 108 -1.93 1.81 -6.07
CA GLY A 108 -1.74 0.91 -7.20
C GLY A 108 -2.15 1.50 -8.55
N ARG A 109 -2.54 2.79 -8.58
CA ARG A 109 -2.86 3.67 -9.73
C ARG A 109 -3.34 2.95 -11.01
N PRO A 110 -4.56 3.21 -11.50
CA PRO A 110 -5.09 2.52 -12.69
C PRO A 110 -4.13 2.52 -13.88
N LEU A 111 -4.32 1.60 -14.82
CA LEU A 111 -3.54 1.68 -16.07
C LEU A 111 -3.90 2.96 -16.81
N VAL A 112 -2.92 3.60 -17.43
CA VAL A 112 -3.13 4.87 -18.14
C VAL A 112 -4.14 4.74 -19.27
N ARG A 113 -4.20 3.59 -19.94
CA ARG A 113 -5.22 3.31 -20.97
C ARG A 113 -6.65 3.26 -20.41
N THR A 114 -6.80 3.04 -19.11
CA THR A 114 -8.09 3.04 -18.41
C THR A 114 -8.40 4.40 -17.77
N LEU A 115 -7.52 5.41 -17.91
CA LEU A 115 -7.65 6.72 -17.24
C LEU A 115 -9.02 7.37 -17.46
N ASN A 116 -9.55 7.27 -18.68
CA ASN A 116 -10.82 7.86 -19.09
C ASN A 116 -11.99 6.85 -19.05
N CYS A 117 -11.81 5.69 -18.42
CA CYS A 117 -12.86 4.69 -18.26
C CYS A 117 -13.64 4.92 -16.96
N PRO A 118 -14.94 4.58 -16.91
CA PRO A 118 -15.65 4.51 -15.65
C PRO A 118 -15.06 3.41 -14.76
N HIS A 119 -14.56 3.76 -13.57
CA HIS A 119 -14.07 2.77 -12.64
C HIS A 119 -15.15 2.37 -11.64
N SER A 120 -15.56 1.11 -11.65
CA SER A 120 -16.46 0.56 -10.64
C SER A 120 -15.71 -0.47 -9.81
N VAL A 121 -15.62 -0.24 -8.51
CA VAL A 121 -14.83 -1.05 -7.57
C VAL A 121 -15.64 -1.42 -6.34
N ASP A 122 -15.42 -2.63 -5.83
CA ASP A 122 -16.04 -3.08 -4.57
C ASP A 122 -15.32 -2.51 -3.34
N ALA A 123 -14.04 -2.20 -3.49
CA ALA A 123 -13.20 -1.57 -2.49
C ALA A 123 -12.20 -0.63 -3.16
N LEU A 124 -11.91 0.49 -2.53
CA LEU A 124 -11.00 1.51 -3.03
C LEU A 124 -9.83 1.66 -2.06
N TRP A 125 -8.61 1.35 -2.52
CA TRP A 125 -7.40 1.60 -1.75
C TRP A 125 -6.84 2.98 -2.04
N LEU A 126 -6.53 3.71 -0.97
CA LEU A 126 -6.03 5.08 -0.99
C LEU A 126 -4.72 5.19 -0.21
N GLN A 127 -3.92 6.20 -0.55
CA GLN A 127 -2.74 6.60 0.19
C GLN A 127 -2.72 8.11 0.41
N TYR A 128 -2.35 8.55 1.62
CA TYR A 128 -2.15 9.96 1.92
C TYR A 128 -1.12 10.15 3.03
N TRP A 129 -0.40 11.25 2.96
CA TRP A 129 0.50 11.68 4.02
C TRP A 129 -0.27 12.25 5.20
N ILE A 130 0.17 11.93 6.41
CA ILE A 130 -0.12 12.75 7.59
C ILE A 130 1.11 13.63 7.94
N PRO A 131 0.90 14.82 8.52
CA PRO A 131 -0.41 15.42 8.80
C PRO A 131 -1.01 16.22 7.63
N THR A 132 -0.31 16.35 6.50
CA THR A 132 -0.68 17.30 5.43
C THR A 132 -1.87 16.86 4.59
N LEU A 133 -2.21 15.57 4.63
CA LEU A 133 -3.25 14.92 3.83
C LEU A 133 -2.98 14.92 2.32
N ASP A 134 -1.74 15.20 1.90
CA ASP A 134 -1.37 15.19 0.49
C ASP A 134 -1.21 13.76 -0.05
N ALA A 135 -1.49 13.59 -1.35
CA ALA A 135 -1.13 12.37 -2.06
C ALA A 135 0.39 12.15 -2.09
N PRO A 136 0.87 10.90 -1.98
CA PRO A 136 2.27 10.59 -2.25
C PRO A 136 2.61 10.78 -3.74
N GLU A 137 3.88 11.09 -4.02
CA GLU A 137 4.38 11.33 -5.39
C GLU A 137 4.36 10.05 -6.23
N ALA A 138 4.65 8.92 -5.60
CA ALA A 138 4.60 7.60 -6.19
C ALA A 138 3.70 6.68 -5.36
N ASP A 139 3.24 5.60 -5.98
CA ASP A 139 2.57 4.54 -5.23
C ASP A 139 3.56 3.89 -4.26
N ILE A 140 3.22 3.89 -2.97
CA ILE A 140 4.09 3.38 -1.92
C ILE A 140 3.73 1.93 -1.65
N SER A 141 4.60 1.03 -2.11
CA SER A 141 4.56 -0.36 -1.67
C SER A 141 5.21 -0.49 -0.29
N TYR A 142 4.46 -1.03 0.67
CA TYR A 142 4.94 -1.23 2.03
C TYR A 142 5.95 -2.38 2.11
N ASN A 143 7.22 -2.05 2.21
CA ASN A 143 8.24 -2.92 2.81
C ASN A 143 8.55 -2.37 4.22
N ALA A 144 9.12 -3.16 5.13
CA ALA A 144 9.30 -2.78 6.54
C ALA A 144 10.12 -1.50 6.81
N LYS A 145 10.58 -0.79 5.78
CA LYS A 145 11.37 0.45 5.84
C LYS A 145 10.70 1.67 5.19
N THR A 146 9.47 1.57 4.65
CA THR A 146 8.89 2.60 3.75
C THR A 146 7.64 3.32 4.27
N ASP A 147 7.39 3.36 5.59
CA ASP A 147 6.20 4.07 6.11
C ASP A 147 6.33 5.61 6.04
N SER A 148 7.55 6.11 5.90
CA SER A 148 7.87 7.52 5.68
C SER A 148 8.93 7.61 4.57
N PRO A 149 8.58 7.32 3.30
CA PRO A 149 9.55 7.31 2.22
C PRO A 149 10.02 8.73 1.91
N ALA A 150 11.28 8.85 1.50
CA ALA A 150 11.78 10.10 0.94
C ALA A 150 11.16 10.34 -0.45
N GLU A 151 10.58 11.51 -0.64
CA GLU A 151 10.03 12.00 -1.90
C GLU A 151 10.77 13.27 -2.33
N GLU A 152 10.61 13.72 -3.57
CA GLU A 152 11.30 14.92 -4.05
C GLU A 152 10.88 16.16 -3.25
N ARG A 153 9.57 16.32 -3.01
CA ARG A 153 9.03 17.40 -2.15
C ARG A 153 9.19 17.12 -0.65
N ARG A 154 9.58 15.90 -0.27
CA ARG A 154 9.75 15.47 1.12
C ARG A 154 11.00 14.58 1.29
N PRO A 155 12.21 15.12 1.07
CA PRO A 155 13.42 14.30 1.03
C PRO A 155 13.84 13.75 2.41
N ASN A 156 13.39 14.41 3.48
CA ASN A 156 13.64 13.99 4.87
C ASN A 156 12.34 14.09 5.67
N PRO A 157 11.44 13.09 5.57
CA PRO A 157 10.19 13.08 6.33
C PRO A 157 10.47 13.18 7.83
N LYS A 158 9.67 13.98 8.53
CA LYS A 158 9.77 14.14 9.99
C LYS A 158 9.25 12.90 10.72
N ALA A 159 9.54 12.81 12.02
CA ALA A 159 9.12 11.68 12.85
C ALA A 159 7.58 11.56 12.99
N ASP A 160 6.86 12.67 12.85
CA ASP A 160 5.39 12.75 12.85
C ASP A 160 4.78 12.61 11.45
N GLU A 161 5.61 12.56 10.40
CA GLU A 161 5.15 12.40 9.03
C GLU A 161 5.21 10.93 8.60
N SER A 162 4.10 10.40 8.12
CA SER A 162 4.04 9.06 7.56
C SER A 162 2.91 8.93 6.55
N VAL A 163 2.96 7.91 5.72
CA VAL A 163 1.88 7.57 4.80
C VAL A 163 0.92 6.61 5.46
N VAL A 164 -0.36 6.96 5.38
CA VAL A 164 -1.49 6.10 5.72
C VAL A 164 -2.00 5.46 4.44
N ARG A 165 -2.24 4.15 4.47
CA ARG A 165 -3.06 3.45 3.50
C ARG A 165 -4.46 3.22 4.06
N ALA A 166 -5.47 3.47 3.25
CA ALA A 166 -6.86 3.27 3.63
C ALA A 166 -7.59 2.48 2.54
N MET A 167 -8.14 1.32 2.89
CA MET A 167 -9.09 0.59 2.06
C MET A 167 -10.50 0.97 2.46
N LEU A 168 -11.22 1.64 1.56
CA LEU A 168 -12.61 1.98 1.73
C LEU A 168 -13.51 0.88 1.15
N LYS A 169 -14.57 0.54 1.87
CA LYS A 169 -15.53 -0.49 1.45
C LYS A 169 -16.94 -0.16 1.94
N PRO A 170 -17.96 -0.07 1.05
CA PRO A 170 -19.35 0.02 1.45
C PRO A 170 -19.81 -1.27 2.12
N TYR A 171 -20.69 -1.15 3.10
CA TYR A 171 -21.33 -2.30 3.75
C TYR A 171 -22.84 -2.09 3.85
N GLY A 172 -23.57 -3.17 4.16
CA GLY A 172 -25.02 -3.13 4.36
C GLY A 172 -25.80 -4.00 3.38
N GLU A 173 -27.07 -3.65 3.16
CA GLU A 173 -27.94 -4.42 2.27
C GLU A 173 -27.40 -4.39 0.82
N GLY A 174 -27.29 -5.57 0.21
CA GLY A 174 -26.72 -5.73 -1.13
C GLY A 174 -25.19 -5.90 -1.19
N PHE A 175 -24.48 -5.74 -0.06
CA PHE A 175 -23.03 -5.95 0.02
C PHE A 175 -22.68 -7.30 0.67
N TYR A 176 -21.48 -7.81 0.37
CA TYR A 176 -20.97 -9.06 0.95
C TYR A 176 -20.85 -8.96 2.48
N ASP A 177 -20.35 -7.81 2.97
CA ASP A 177 -20.24 -7.54 4.39
C ASP A 177 -21.52 -6.90 4.91
N LYS A 178 -22.14 -7.58 5.86
CA LYS A 178 -23.39 -7.14 6.51
C LYS A 178 -23.15 -6.36 7.80
N ARG A 179 -21.90 -6.32 8.28
CA ARG A 179 -21.50 -5.66 9.52
C ARG A 179 -20.05 -5.16 9.40
N PRO A 180 -19.74 -3.95 9.90
CA PRO A 180 -18.37 -3.43 9.96
C PRO A 180 -17.50 -4.16 11.00
N MET A 181 -16.21 -4.31 10.70
CA MET A 181 -15.21 -4.97 11.55
C MET A 181 -15.02 -4.25 12.87
N ALA A 182 -14.94 -2.91 12.86
CA ALA A 182 -14.71 -2.12 14.06
C ALA A 182 -15.79 -2.38 15.15
N GLY A 183 -17.06 -2.25 14.79
CA GLY A 183 -18.17 -2.55 15.70
C GLY A 183 -18.23 -4.02 16.13
N TRP A 184 -17.88 -4.96 15.24
CA TRP A 184 -17.73 -6.36 15.61
C TRP A 184 -16.60 -6.56 16.63
N LEU A 185 -15.43 -5.95 16.45
CA LEU A 185 -14.29 -6.09 17.37
C LEU A 185 -14.61 -5.53 18.75
N ILE A 186 -15.25 -4.35 18.81
CA ILE A 186 -15.68 -3.74 20.08
C ILE A 186 -16.70 -4.63 20.80
N GLY A 187 -17.66 -5.21 20.09
CA GLY A 187 -18.72 -6.03 20.67
C GLY A 187 -18.38 -7.51 20.91
N SER A 188 -17.48 -8.10 20.13
CA SER A 188 -17.15 -9.53 20.15
C SER A 188 -15.93 -9.85 21.02
N ARG A 189 -15.00 -8.90 21.17
CA ARG A 189 -13.85 -9.04 22.06
C ARG A 189 -14.16 -8.41 23.41
N HIS A 190 -13.56 -8.94 24.47
CA HIS A 190 -13.58 -8.40 25.82
C HIS A 190 -13.05 -6.95 25.97
N LEU A 191 -12.91 -6.18 24.88
CA LEU A 191 -12.57 -4.77 24.87
C LEU A 191 -13.59 -3.94 25.68
N ALA A 192 -14.89 -4.22 25.52
CA ALA A 192 -15.94 -3.52 26.25
C ALA A 192 -16.31 -4.18 27.60
N ALA A 193 -16.10 -5.49 27.75
CA ALA A 193 -16.61 -6.27 28.88
C ALA A 193 -15.70 -6.26 30.12
N GLY A 194 -15.22 -5.07 30.54
CA GLY A 194 -14.59 -4.88 31.85
C GLY A 194 -13.25 -5.59 32.05
N ALA A 195 -12.49 -5.83 30.97
CA ALA A 195 -11.14 -6.38 31.09
C ALA A 195 -10.29 -5.47 31.99
N ALA A 196 -9.76 -6.02 33.09
CA ALA A 196 -8.83 -5.31 33.95
C ALA A 196 -7.67 -4.74 33.09
N GLY A 197 -7.37 -3.45 33.28
CA GLY A 197 -6.29 -2.77 32.53
C GLY A 197 -6.73 -1.97 31.31
N ILE A 198 -8.02 -1.71 31.13
CA ILE A 198 -8.48 -0.66 30.21
C ILE A 198 -8.15 0.72 30.81
N ILE A 199 -7.44 1.55 30.06
CA ILE A 199 -7.07 2.93 30.45
C ILE A 199 -7.46 3.93 29.36
N GLN A 200 -7.55 5.21 29.70
CA GLN A 200 -7.65 6.29 28.72
C GLN A 200 -6.26 6.65 28.19
N ASP A 201 -6.14 6.82 26.88
CA ASP A 201 -4.90 7.16 26.17
C ASP A 201 -5.25 8.03 24.95
N ASP A 202 -4.96 9.34 25.01
CA ASP A 202 -5.23 10.32 23.96
C ASP A 202 -6.66 10.30 23.37
N GLY A 203 -7.67 10.19 24.24
CA GLY A 203 -9.09 10.16 23.85
C GLY A 203 -9.58 8.81 23.30
N LEU A 204 -8.73 7.77 23.37
CA LEU A 204 -9.10 6.38 23.08
C LEU A 204 -9.06 5.55 24.36
N TRP A 205 -9.90 4.51 24.41
CA TRP A 205 -9.72 3.44 25.37
C TRP A 205 -8.60 2.53 24.89
N ARG A 206 -7.67 2.19 25.77
CA ARG A 206 -6.55 1.30 25.48
C ARG A 206 -6.59 0.07 26.35
N THR A 207 -6.33 -1.09 25.75
CA THR A 207 -6.15 -2.35 26.47
C THR A 207 -5.12 -3.25 25.80
N THR A 208 -4.65 -4.27 26.52
CA THR A 208 -3.72 -5.26 26.00
C THR A 208 -4.35 -6.64 26.10
N VAL A 209 -4.50 -7.32 24.97
CA VAL A 209 -5.09 -8.65 24.91
C VAL A 209 -3.99 -9.66 24.60
N PRO A 210 -3.84 -10.72 25.42
CA PRO A 210 -2.93 -11.81 25.10
C PRO A 210 -3.45 -12.58 23.89
N VAL A 211 -2.60 -12.77 22.88
CA VAL A 211 -2.86 -13.59 21.69
C VAL A 211 -1.73 -14.60 21.59
N GLY A 212 -1.94 -15.78 22.19
CA GLY A 212 -0.84 -16.73 22.43
C GLY A 212 0.21 -16.13 23.36
N ASP A 213 1.48 -16.18 22.96
CA ASP A 213 2.60 -15.56 23.69
C ASP A 213 2.75 -14.05 23.41
N LEU A 214 2.00 -13.51 22.46
CA LEU A 214 2.06 -12.10 22.09
C LEU A 214 1.06 -11.27 22.89
N LYS A 215 1.36 -9.99 23.05
CA LYS A 215 0.52 -9.00 23.71
C LYS A 215 0.09 -7.93 22.72
N THR A 216 -1.00 -8.16 22.01
CA THR A 216 -1.52 -7.18 21.06
C THR A 216 -2.15 -6.03 21.83
N ILE A 217 -1.80 -4.80 21.46
CA ILE A 217 -2.35 -3.59 22.08
C ILE A 217 -3.48 -3.10 21.18
N TYR A 218 -4.62 -2.79 21.80
CA TYR A 218 -5.78 -2.24 21.15
C TYR A 218 -6.05 -0.84 21.69
N TRP A 219 -6.34 0.09 20.80
CA TRP A 219 -6.99 1.35 21.11
C TRP A 219 -8.36 1.37 20.44
N PHE A 220 -9.38 1.90 21.08
CA PHE A 220 -10.71 1.94 20.49
C PHE A 220 -11.56 3.08 21.03
N ARG A 221 -12.51 3.53 20.21
CA ARG A 221 -13.60 4.40 20.59
C ARG A 221 -14.87 3.97 19.87
N SER A 222 -16.01 4.27 20.49
CA SER A 222 -17.32 4.04 19.88
C SER A 222 -18.19 5.26 20.11
N SER A 223 -18.91 5.67 19.07
CA SER A 223 -19.80 6.83 19.07
C SER A 223 -21.01 6.57 18.15
N GLU A 224 -21.91 7.53 18.06
CA GLU A 224 -23.10 7.43 17.19
C GLU A 224 -22.75 7.50 15.69
N ILE A 225 -21.68 8.22 15.33
CA ILE A 225 -21.29 8.44 13.93
C ILE A 225 -20.11 7.57 13.50
N GLU A 226 -19.36 7.03 14.46
CA GLU A 226 -18.11 6.34 14.19
C GLU A 226 -17.76 5.29 15.26
N ASP A 227 -17.29 4.12 14.84
CA ASP A 227 -16.45 3.24 15.66
C ASP A 227 -15.03 3.19 15.10
N LEU A 228 -14.03 3.19 15.97
CA LEU A 228 -12.61 3.04 15.60
C LEU A 228 -11.98 1.98 16.50
N VAL A 229 -11.23 1.07 15.89
CA VAL A 229 -10.34 0.13 16.58
C VAL A 229 -8.98 0.20 15.91
N ILE A 230 -7.92 0.36 16.70
CA ILE A 230 -6.53 0.29 16.26
C ILE A 230 -5.89 -0.89 16.95
N GLN A 231 -5.30 -1.78 16.16
CA GLN A 231 -4.56 -2.95 16.62
C GLN A 231 -3.08 -2.80 16.26
N CYS A 232 -2.21 -2.94 17.25
CA CYS A 232 -0.76 -2.98 17.03
C CYS A 232 -0.15 -4.20 17.69
N ASP A 233 0.56 -5.01 16.91
CA ASP A 233 1.41 -6.07 17.46
C ASP A 233 2.73 -5.49 17.97
N PRO A 234 3.28 -5.97 19.10
CA PRO A 234 4.52 -5.43 19.67
C PRO A 234 5.71 -5.50 18.72
N SER A 235 5.79 -6.57 17.92
CA SER A 235 6.85 -6.84 16.95
C SER A 235 6.68 -6.10 15.63
N SER A 236 5.51 -5.51 15.38
CA SER A 236 5.22 -4.76 14.16
C SER A 236 5.61 -3.29 14.31
N THR A 237 6.21 -2.72 13.26
CA THR A 237 6.38 -1.26 13.11
C THR A 237 5.09 -0.56 12.68
N ARG A 238 4.06 -1.34 12.35
CA ARG A 238 2.77 -0.87 11.84
C ARG A 238 1.61 -1.27 12.73
N CYS A 239 0.57 -0.48 12.63
CA CYS A 239 -0.74 -0.79 13.19
C CYS A 239 -1.75 -0.96 12.06
N MET A 240 -2.76 -1.77 12.32
CA MET A 240 -3.97 -1.81 11.53
C MET A 240 -5.06 -1.04 12.28
N GLY A 241 -5.85 -0.27 11.56
CA GLY A 241 -7.05 0.36 12.10
C GLY A 241 -8.28 -0.10 11.33
N ASP A 242 -9.39 -0.27 12.01
CA ASP A 242 -10.70 -0.44 11.38
C ASP A 242 -11.58 0.70 11.84
N VAL A 243 -12.18 1.41 10.88
CA VAL A 243 -13.09 2.53 11.10
C VAL A 243 -14.43 2.21 10.47
N ASP A 244 -15.49 2.36 11.25
CA ASP A 244 -16.86 2.32 10.77
C ASP A 244 -17.40 3.75 10.71
N PHE A 245 -17.54 4.32 9.52
CA PHE A 245 -18.25 5.59 9.31
C PHE A 245 -19.75 5.32 9.17
N LYS A 246 -20.45 5.22 10.31
CA LYS A 246 -21.87 4.82 10.40
C LYS A 246 -22.79 5.73 9.59
N ASP A 247 -22.51 7.02 9.57
CA ASP A 247 -23.27 8.02 8.81
C ASP A 247 -23.10 7.89 7.29
N LEU A 248 -22.05 7.18 6.85
CA LEU A 248 -21.70 6.93 5.46
C LEU A 248 -21.95 5.47 5.04
N ASN A 249 -22.33 4.56 5.95
CA ASN A 249 -22.36 3.11 5.68
C ASN A 249 -21.08 2.64 4.96
N LEU A 250 -19.93 3.15 5.42
CA LEU A 250 -18.62 2.96 4.81
C LEU A 250 -17.64 2.50 5.88
N GLU A 251 -16.92 1.44 5.60
CA GLU A 251 -15.81 0.96 6.42
C GLU A 251 -14.47 1.39 5.81
N ALA A 252 -13.50 1.68 6.67
CA ALA A 252 -12.12 1.89 6.27
C ALA A 252 -11.18 0.97 7.06
N THR A 253 -10.40 0.15 6.35
CA THR A 253 -9.23 -0.52 6.94
C THR A 253 -7.99 0.34 6.70
N LEU A 254 -7.35 0.75 7.77
CA LEU A 254 -6.19 1.61 7.81
C LEU A 254 -4.93 0.78 8.05
N ILE A 255 -3.83 1.16 7.41
CA ILE A 255 -2.49 0.67 7.73
C ILE A 255 -1.58 1.89 7.84
N PHE A 256 -0.87 2.01 8.96
CA PHE A 256 -0.02 3.17 9.24
C PHE A 256 1.09 2.84 10.23
N ASN A 257 2.07 3.74 10.34
CA ASN A 257 3.20 3.58 11.25
C ASN A 257 2.73 3.59 12.73
N LYS A 258 3.26 2.69 13.55
CA LYS A 258 2.93 2.60 14.97
C LYS A 258 3.19 3.89 15.75
N VAL A 259 4.15 4.71 15.35
CA VAL A 259 4.40 6.01 16.01
C VAL A 259 3.28 7.02 15.76
N ALA A 260 2.44 6.80 14.75
CA ALA A 260 1.32 7.66 14.39
C ALA A 260 0.01 7.31 15.10
N VAL A 261 0.01 6.36 16.06
CA VAL A 261 -1.20 6.04 16.85
C VAL A 261 -1.71 7.28 17.60
N SER A 262 -0.83 8.12 18.14
CA SER A 262 -1.23 9.38 18.80
C SER A 262 -1.83 10.40 17.83
N GLN A 263 -1.66 10.21 16.52
CA GLN A 263 -2.25 11.04 15.46
C GLN A 263 -3.56 10.45 14.89
N HIS A 264 -4.19 9.50 15.60
CA HIS A 264 -5.43 8.83 15.15
C HIS A 264 -6.51 9.81 14.67
N ALA A 265 -6.69 10.94 15.34
CA ALA A 265 -7.65 11.95 14.94
C ALA A 265 -7.33 12.52 13.55
N ILE A 266 -6.07 12.87 13.28
CA ILE A 266 -5.62 13.37 11.97
C ILE A 266 -5.81 12.31 10.89
N ILE A 267 -5.55 11.03 11.21
CA ILE A 267 -5.73 9.92 10.28
C ILE A 267 -7.21 9.79 9.90
N VAL A 268 -8.10 9.69 10.88
CA VAL A 268 -9.52 9.40 10.67
C VAL A 268 -10.28 10.62 10.15
N ASP A 269 -10.13 11.77 10.79
CA ASP A 269 -10.78 13.03 10.37
C ASP A 269 -10.21 13.50 9.03
N GLY A 270 -8.93 13.23 8.76
CA GLY A 270 -8.30 13.49 7.48
C GLY A 270 -8.92 12.67 6.35
N LEU A 271 -9.14 11.37 6.57
CA LEU A 271 -9.83 10.52 5.59
C LEU A 271 -11.26 11.00 5.32
N ARG A 272 -12.01 11.33 6.38
CA ARG A 272 -13.36 11.92 6.26
C ARG A 272 -13.34 13.23 5.47
N THR A 273 -12.34 14.08 5.73
CA THR A 273 -12.15 15.34 4.99
C THR A 273 -11.88 15.08 3.51
N LEU A 274 -10.99 14.15 3.18
CA LEU A 274 -10.72 13.77 1.79
C LEU A 274 -11.99 13.26 1.09
N LEU A 275 -12.71 12.34 1.73
CA LEU A 275 -13.99 11.83 1.22
C LEU A 275 -15.01 12.94 0.95
N SER A 276 -15.17 13.88 1.89
CA SER A 276 -16.10 15.01 1.72
C SER A 276 -15.73 15.92 0.53
N ARG A 277 -14.44 16.07 0.23
CA ARG A 277 -13.96 16.87 -0.91
C ARG A 277 -14.19 16.18 -2.25
N TRP A 278 -14.24 14.85 -2.26
CA TRP A 278 -14.30 14.05 -3.49
C TRP A 278 -15.71 13.55 -3.82
N GLN A 279 -16.64 13.58 -2.86
CA GLN A 279 -18.01 13.19 -3.10
C GLN A 279 -18.68 14.11 -4.13
N LEU A 280 -19.15 13.50 -5.20
CA LEU A 280 -20.14 14.11 -6.07
C LEU A 280 -21.45 14.15 -5.29
N GLU A 281 -22.06 15.33 -5.16
CA GLU A 281 -23.23 15.61 -4.32
C GLU A 281 -24.20 14.40 -4.21
N LYS A 282 -24.57 14.07 -2.95
CA LYS A 282 -25.51 13.01 -2.60
C LYS A 282 -26.76 13.15 -3.48
N HIS A 283 -26.95 12.28 -4.47
CA HIS A 283 -28.26 12.13 -5.08
C HIS A 283 -29.18 11.55 -4.01
N VAL A 284 -29.90 12.42 -3.33
CA VAL A 284 -31.05 12.04 -2.52
C VAL A 284 -32.07 11.49 -3.51
N SER A 285 -32.10 10.16 -3.65
CA SER A 285 -33.24 9.49 -4.26
C SER A 285 -34.42 9.67 -3.30
N ASN A 286 -35.32 10.60 -3.64
CA ASN A 286 -36.64 10.71 -3.03
C ASN A 286 -37.48 9.47 -3.32
#